data_AF-A0A4W5JZY1-F1
#
_entry.id   AF-A0A4W5JZY1-F1
#
_cell.length_a   1.000
_cell.length_b   1.000
_cell.length_c   1.000
_cell.angle_alpha   90.00
_cell.angle_beta   90.00
_cell.angle_gamma   90.00
#
_symmetry.space_group_name_H-M   'P 1'
#
loop_
_entity.id
_entity.type
_entity.pdbx_description
1 polymer ?
#
loop_
_entity_poly.entity_id
_entity_poly.type
_entity_poly.pdbx_seq_one_letter_code
_entity_poly.pdbx_strand_id
1 'polypeptide(L)'
;MPILLNADASFSSKQELLDLQDGPMGLSLETPSPVDSQEDSPVGSGPGSAAGNGPASRIILTGAATPLPGQLYMGEAPAETPLGLKFIPTDSEGLCGWGALTPRVIQTFNTPRWVLFFLCVASFLQGMIINGFINTVVTSIERRFDLRSYQTGLIASSYDIAACVCLAFVSYFGGTGHKPRWLGSGVLVMALGSLVFALPHFTTPPYQVSMPERTGVCTGNRTSPCHEREGGGLSSYRFVFMLGQFLHGVGATPLYTLGVTYLDENVKSSYAPVYIGIFYTAAIVGPAAGYLLGGYFLNIYTEVHRTTELTPENPLWVGAWWIGFLAGGAAALVIALPILGYPRQLPGSQKYVAMRVSEAHQLKDGSQASASDPQFGKSVKDMPRSVLLLLKNPPFLFLCLAGATEATLIAGMSTFGPKFLESQFSLSASEAATWFGERASEH
;
A
#
# COMPACT_ATOMS: atom_id res chain seq x y z
N MET A 1 6.19 -32.26 -27.93
CA MET A 1 7.26 -32.36 -28.95
C MET A 1 6.69 -33.03 -30.20
N PRO A 2 7.17 -32.70 -31.41
CA PRO A 2 7.46 -31.36 -31.96
C PRO A 2 6.64 -31.14 -33.26
N ILE A 3 6.60 -29.96 -33.89
CA ILE A 3 7.54 -29.42 -34.89
C ILE A 3 7.20 -27.91 -34.99
N LEU A 4 8.07 -27.01 -34.55
CA LEU A 4 9.06 -26.28 -35.36
C LEU A 4 8.47 -25.34 -36.43
N LEU A 5 8.59 -24.03 -36.18
CA LEU A 5 9.05 -23.06 -37.17
C LEU A 5 9.83 -21.95 -36.45
N ASN A 6 11.04 -21.66 -36.96
CA ASN A 6 11.98 -20.69 -36.40
C ASN A 6 12.07 -19.46 -37.31
N ALA A 7 12.26 -18.27 -36.74
CA ALA A 7 12.68 -17.07 -37.49
C ALA A 7 13.39 -16.10 -36.54
N ASP A 8 14.64 -15.79 -36.85
CA ASP A 8 15.56 -15.13 -35.92
C ASP A 8 15.43 -13.60 -35.88
N ALA A 9 15.63 -13.00 -34.70
CA ALA A 9 15.86 -11.57 -34.53
C ALA A 9 16.95 -11.30 -33.47
N SER A 10 18.20 -11.37 -33.94
CA SER A 10 19.43 -10.87 -33.30
C SER A 10 19.25 -9.82 -32.18
N PHE A 11 19.74 -10.13 -30.98
CA PHE A 11 20.22 -9.10 -30.05
C PHE A 11 21.62 -9.47 -29.53
N SER A 12 22.58 -8.58 -29.79
CA SER A 12 24.00 -8.81 -29.50
C SER A 12 24.32 -8.50 -28.04
N SER A 13 24.79 -9.51 -27.29
CA SER A 13 25.33 -9.31 -25.95
C SER A 13 26.85 -9.17 -26.03
N LYS A 14 27.36 -7.98 -25.73
CA LYS A 14 28.77 -7.73 -25.41
C LYS A 14 28.89 -6.99 -24.09
N GLN A 15 28.88 -7.78 -23.02
CA GLN A 15 29.51 -7.39 -21.76
C GLN A 15 31.02 -7.60 -21.93
N GLU A 16 31.79 -6.54 -22.25
CA GLU A 16 33.25 -6.63 -22.16
C GLU A 16 33.66 -6.53 -20.68
N LEU A 17 34.06 -7.68 -20.15
CA LEU A 17 34.78 -7.81 -18.90
C LEU A 17 36.28 -7.65 -19.21
N LEU A 18 36.94 -6.77 -18.46
CA LEU A 18 38.40 -6.69 -18.43
C LEU A 18 39.00 -7.99 -17.85
N ASP A 19 40.32 -8.12 -18.03
CA ASP A 19 41.21 -9.13 -17.45
C ASP A 19 41.20 -10.53 -18.10
N LEU A 20 41.99 -10.62 -19.19
CA LEU A 20 42.62 -11.84 -19.67
C LEU A 20 44.14 -11.67 -19.63
N GLN A 21 44.80 -12.18 -18.59
CA GLN A 21 46.20 -12.63 -18.69
C GLN A 21 46.55 -13.58 -17.52
N ASP A 22 46.53 -14.89 -17.79
CA ASP A 22 47.53 -15.89 -17.39
C ASP A 22 46.97 -17.29 -17.12
N GLY A 23 47.75 -18.28 -17.56
CA GLY A 23 47.61 -19.70 -17.28
C GLY A 23 48.92 -20.41 -17.67
N PRO A 24 49.04 -21.75 -17.58
CA PRO A 24 47.99 -22.70 -17.21
C PRO A 24 48.43 -23.79 -16.18
N MET A 25 47.44 -24.56 -15.70
CA MET A 25 47.50 -25.94 -15.19
C MET A 25 48.49 -26.37 -14.08
N GLY A 26 47.94 -26.91 -12.99
CA GLY A 26 48.67 -27.72 -11.99
C GLY A 26 47.74 -28.36 -10.96
N LEU A 27 47.29 -29.60 -11.21
CA LEU A 27 46.50 -30.41 -10.29
C LEU A 27 47.41 -31.22 -9.35
N SER A 28 47.23 -31.09 -8.03
CA SER A 28 47.36 -32.21 -7.09
C SER A 28 46.74 -31.89 -5.73
N LEU A 29 46.31 -32.95 -5.05
CA LEU A 29 45.54 -32.96 -3.81
C LEU A 29 46.42 -33.57 -2.71
N GLU A 30 46.53 -32.94 -1.53
CA GLU A 30 46.62 -33.64 -0.25
C GLU A 30 46.54 -32.69 0.95
N THR A 31 45.81 -33.10 1.99
CA THR A 31 45.75 -32.49 3.33
C THR A 31 46.59 -33.35 4.27
N PRO A 32 47.19 -32.79 5.34
CA PRO A 32 46.46 -32.81 6.62
C PRO A 32 46.72 -31.62 7.56
N SER A 33 45.85 -31.48 8.56
CA SER A 33 45.98 -30.61 9.74
C SER A 33 46.32 -31.47 10.99
N PRO A 34 46.32 -30.94 12.23
CA PRO A 34 46.99 -29.76 12.80
C PRO A 34 47.85 -30.12 14.05
N VAL A 35 48.65 -29.19 14.60
CA VAL A 35 49.15 -29.26 16.00
C VAL A 35 49.24 -27.84 16.62
N ASP A 36 48.84 -27.72 17.88
CA ASP A 36 48.82 -26.51 18.72
C ASP A 36 50.15 -26.18 19.43
N SER A 37 50.20 -24.98 20.05
CA SER A 37 51.00 -24.65 21.26
C SER A 37 52.54 -24.55 21.10
N GLN A 38 53.31 -23.79 21.91
CA GLN A 38 53.01 -22.83 22.98
C GLN A 38 54.16 -21.80 23.08
N GLU A 39 54.01 -20.86 24.02
CA GLU A 39 54.98 -19.94 24.64
C GLU A 39 56.50 -20.22 24.46
N ASP A 40 57.30 -19.16 24.23
CA ASP A 40 58.17 -18.65 25.31
C ASP A 40 58.87 -17.31 24.99
N SER A 41 59.03 -16.49 26.02
CA SER A 41 60.04 -15.42 26.16
C SER A 41 60.79 -15.70 27.46
N PRO A 42 62.09 -15.41 27.60
CA PRO A 42 62.42 -14.18 28.33
C PRO A 42 63.80 -13.50 28.09
N VAL A 43 63.85 -12.18 28.35
CA VAL A 43 64.90 -11.41 29.09
C VAL A 43 66.37 -11.36 28.58
N GLY A 44 67.00 -10.17 28.61
CA GLY A 44 68.47 -10.08 28.38
C GLY A 44 69.25 -8.73 28.36
N SER A 45 68.85 -7.69 29.11
CA SER A 45 69.74 -6.64 29.68
C SER A 45 71.01 -6.05 28.96
N GLY A 46 70.89 -4.82 28.42
CA GLY A 46 71.82 -3.64 28.55
C GLY A 46 73.33 -3.72 28.15
N PRO A 47 74.15 -2.67 28.45
CA PRO A 47 73.89 -1.21 28.36
C PRO A 47 75.04 -0.42 27.65
N GLY A 48 74.86 0.90 27.40
CA GLY A 48 75.93 1.78 26.89
C GLY A 48 75.62 3.29 27.04
N SER A 49 76.61 4.14 27.38
CA SER A 49 76.40 5.53 27.85
C SER A 49 77.32 6.59 27.22
N ALA A 50 76.82 7.83 27.07
CA ALA A 50 77.54 9.14 27.12
C ALA A 50 76.48 10.27 27.03
N ALA A 51 76.33 11.28 27.92
CA ALA A 51 77.22 12.41 28.28
C ALA A 51 77.45 13.42 27.12
N GLY A 52 77.31 14.75 27.23
CA GLY A 52 76.86 15.71 28.28
C GLY A 52 76.07 16.88 27.61
N ASN A 53 75.73 18.04 28.19
CA ASN A 53 76.31 18.89 29.24
C ASN A 53 75.23 19.81 29.89
N GLY A 54 75.45 20.30 31.12
CA GLY A 54 74.76 21.49 31.68
C GLY A 54 75.56 22.79 31.42
N PRO A 55 75.36 23.90 32.16
CA PRO A 55 74.47 24.16 33.31
C PRO A 55 73.44 25.31 32.98
N ALA A 56 72.75 26.04 33.87
CA ALA A 56 72.82 26.20 35.32
C ALA A 56 71.48 26.63 36.01
N SER A 57 71.52 26.51 37.35
CA SER A 57 70.61 26.92 38.43
C SER A 57 69.82 28.25 38.34
N ARG A 58 68.59 28.23 38.91
CA ARG A 58 68.29 28.86 40.23
C ARG A 58 66.96 28.36 40.84
N ILE A 59 66.91 28.27 42.18
CA ILE A 59 65.79 27.78 43.00
C ILE A 59 65.26 28.92 43.89
N ILE A 60 63.95 29.16 43.88
CA ILE A 60 63.15 29.82 44.94
C ILE A 60 61.74 29.20 44.85
N LEU A 61 61.32 28.23 45.67
CA LEU A 61 60.84 28.24 47.07
C LEU A 61 59.30 28.36 47.22
N THR A 62 58.73 27.48 48.07
CA THR A 62 57.41 27.50 48.75
C THR A 62 56.10 27.33 47.95
N GLY A 63 55.20 26.48 48.47
CA GLY A 63 53.75 26.58 48.20
C GLY A 63 52.99 25.29 47.85
N ALA A 64 53.17 24.18 48.58
CA ALA A 64 52.40 22.95 48.33
C ALA A 64 51.02 22.97 49.00
N ALA A 65 49.98 22.58 48.26
CA ALA A 65 48.72 22.04 48.79
C ALA A 65 48.11 21.07 47.75
N THR A 66 48.38 19.78 47.92
CA THR A 66 47.82 18.69 47.11
C THR A 66 46.45 18.27 47.62
N PRO A 67 45.62 17.69 46.73
CA PRO A 67 44.99 16.42 47.07
C PRO A 67 45.22 15.34 46.00
N LEU A 68 45.40 14.11 46.47
CA LEU A 68 45.50 12.83 45.75
C LEU A 68 44.87 11.76 46.66
N PRO A 69 44.57 10.53 46.18
CA PRO A 69 44.45 10.07 44.79
C PRO A 69 43.14 9.28 44.51
N GLY A 70 42.87 9.00 43.23
CA GLY A 70 41.82 8.06 42.81
C GLY A 70 41.89 7.75 41.31
N GLN A 71 42.62 6.70 40.92
CA GLN A 71 42.83 6.20 39.55
C GLN A 71 41.50 5.93 38.81
N LEU A 72 41.38 6.03 37.48
CA LEU A 72 42.21 5.36 36.46
C LEU A 72 42.46 6.20 35.17
N TYR A 73 43.67 6.07 34.61
CA TYR A 73 43.98 6.26 33.17
C TYR A 73 43.31 5.12 32.34
N MET A 74 43.19 5.11 31.01
CA MET A 74 44.01 5.67 29.91
C MET A 74 43.12 5.73 28.64
N GLY A 75 43.39 6.60 27.65
CA GLY A 75 42.74 6.52 26.33
C GLY A 75 42.65 7.86 25.58
N GLU A 76 43.64 8.14 24.74
CA GLU A 76 43.78 9.41 24.00
C GLU A 76 42.84 9.54 22.77
N ALA A 77 42.67 10.79 22.31
CA ALA A 77 41.76 11.22 21.23
C ALA A 77 42.44 11.11 19.83
N PRO A 78 41.91 11.68 18.71
CA PRO A 78 40.60 12.30 18.46
C PRO A 78 39.88 11.82 17.17
N ALA A 79 38.60 12.21 17.01
CA ALA A 79 37.92 12.20 15.71
C ALA A 79 36.88 13.34 15.64
N GLU A 80 37.34 14.54 15.27
CA GLU A 80 36.45 15.68 15.02
C GLU A 80 35.62 15.44 13.74
N THR A 81 34.30 15.59 13.86
CA THR A 81 33.37 15.60 12.71
C THR A 81 32.64 16.94 12.66
N PRO A 82 32.97 17.83 11.69
CA PRO A 82 32.42 19.17 11.65
C PRO A 82 31.10 19.22 10.87
N LEU A 83 29.96 19.00 11.56
CA LEU A 83 28.74 19.83 11.43
C LEU A 83 27.68 19.37 12.45
N GLY A 84 27.87 19.76 13.71
CA GLY A 84 26.92 19.50 14.79
C GLY A 84 25.66 20.37 14.69
N LEU A 85 24.78 20.11 13.71
CA LEU A 85 23.44 20.73 13.69
C LEU A 85 22.60 20.13 14.83
N LYS A 86 22.72 20.73 16.02
CA LYS A 86 22.00 20.33 17.23
C LYS A 86 20.53 20.74 17.10
N PHE A 87 19.77 19.97 16.34
CA PHE A 87 18.33 20.17 16.14
C PHE A 87 17.61 20.09 17.48
N ILE A 88 17.04 21.21 17.92
CA ILE A 88 16.16 21.27 19.09
C ILE A 88 14.78 20.85 18.58
N PRO A 89 14.22 19.70 19.01
CA PRO A 89 12.86 19.34 18.64
C PRO A 89 11.90 20.31 19.32
N THR A 90 11.02 20.93 18.54
CA THR A 90 9.80 21.52 19.06
C THR A 90 8.93 20.36 19.57
N ASP A 91 8.88 20.16 20.89
CA ASP A 91 8.28 18.98 21.55
C ASP A 91 6.84 18.64 21.08
N SER A 92 6.12 19.61 20.53
CA SER A 92 4.75 19.46 20.03
C SER A 92 4.63 18.85 18.62
N GLU A 93 5.65 18.95 17.76
CA GLU A 93 5.50 18.64 16.32
C GLU A 93 5.60 17.15 15.97
N GLY A 94 6.19 16.35 16.86
CA GLY A 94 6.36 14.91 16.71
C GLY A 94 5.34 14.05 17.45
N LEU A 95 4.33 14.62 18.12
CA LEU A 95 3.38 13.88 18.96
C LEU A 95 2.17 13.38 18.17
N CYS A 96 1.73 12.15 18.48
CA CYS A 96 0.50 11.56 17.95
C CYS A 96 -0.72 12.02 18.79
N GLY A 97 -1.81 12.45 18.15
CA GLY A 97 -3.02 12.91 18.82
C GLY A 97 -4.00 13.68 17.92
N TRP A 98 -5.17 13.99 18.45
CA TRP A 98 -6.25 14.69 17.73
C TRP A 98 -6.39 16.13 18.21
N GLY A 99 -5.90 17.07 17.41
CA GLY A 99 -5.88 18.50 17.78
C GLY A 99 -5.03 18.73 19.03
N ALA A 100 -5.65 19.20 20.11
CA ALA A 100 -4.99 19.43 21.40
C ALA A 100 -4.88 18.16 22.27
N LEU A 101 -5.52 17.05 21.89
CA LEU A 101 -5.57 15.82 22.68
C LEU A 101 -4.43 14.85 22.28
N THR A 102 -3.31 14.89 23.01
CA THR A 102 -2.11 14.05 22.78
C THR A 102 -1.84 13.07 23.94
N PRO A 103 -2.70 12.05 24.15
CA PRO A 103 -2.63 11.18 25.32
C PRO A 103 -1.38 10.29 25.29
N ARG A 104 -0.71 10.13 26.44
CA ARG A 104 0.57 9.41 26.57
C ARG A 104 0.51 7.96 26.06
N VAL A 105 -0.61 7.27 26.25
CA VAL A 105 -0.82 5.88 25.80
C VAL A 105 -0.70 5.75 24.27
N ILE A 106 -1.11 6.77 23.51
CA ILE A 106 -1.08 6.73 22.04
C ILE A 106 0.33 7.00 21.50
N GLN A 107 1.21 7.65 22.27
CA GLN A 107 2.60 7.85 21.86
C GLN A 107 3.37 6.53 21.70
N THR A 108 2.95 5.45 22.37
CA THR A 108 3.52 4.10 22.18
C THR A 108 3.28 3.57 20.76
N PHE A 109 2.22 4.02 20.08
CA PHE A 109 1.93 3.69 18.69
C PHE A 109 2.64 4.61 17.69
N ASN A 110 3.36 5.64 18.14
CA ASN A 110 4.02 6.65 17.28
C ASN A 110 5.34 6.13 16.66
N THR A 111 5.28 5.00 15.95
CA THR A 111 6.44 4.36 15.30
C THR A 111 6.09 3.90 13.87
N PRO A 112 7.06 3.81 12.94
CA PRO A 112 6.77 3.45 11.55
C PRO A 112 6.18 2.03 11.38
N ARG A 113 6.41 1.13 12.34
CA ARG A 113 5.82 -0.23 12.33
C ARG A 113 4.30 -0.20 12.54
N TRP A 114 3.83 0.67 13.44
CA TRP A 114 2.40 0.84 13.69
C TRP A 114 1.73 1.65 12.58
N VAL A 115 2.40 2.65 12.01
CA VAL A 115 1.95 3.31 10.76
C VAL A 115 1.74 2.28 9.65
N LEU A 116 2.74 1.42 9.41
CA LEU A 116 2.64 0.34 8.43
C LEU A 116 1.44 -0.57 8.73
N PHE A 117 1.28 -1.02 9.98
CA PHE A 117 0.15 -1.85 10.38
C PHE A 117 -1.20 -1.21 10.04
N PHE A 118 -1.44 0.05 10.44
CA PHE A 118 -2.72 0.72 10.15
C PHE A 118 -2.93 0.97 8.65
N LEU A 119 -1.87 1.27 7.89
CA LEU A 119 -1.95 1.42 6.44
C LEU A 119 -2.20 0.09 5.72
N CYS A 120 -1.61 -1.02 6.18
CA CYS A 120 -1.88 -2.37 5.68
C CYS A 120 -3.33 -2.80 5.97
N VAL A 121 -3.86 -2.52 7.17
CA VAL A 121 -5.28 -2.80 7.44
C VAL A 121 -6.18 -1.92 6.58
N ALA A 122 -5.84 -0.64 6.37
CA ALA A 122 -6.60 0.24 5.49
C ALA A 122 -6.57 -0.20 4.02
N SER A 123 -5.43 -0.66 3.48
CA SER A 123 -5.32 -1.16 2.10
C SER A 123 -5.97 -2.51 1.91
N PHE A 124 -5.86 -3.41 2.91
CA PHE A 124 -6.62 -4.66 2.96
C PHE A 124 -8.13 -4.39 2.94
N LEU A 125 -8.64 -3.49 3.79
CA LEU A 125 -10.06 -3.12 3.82
C LEU A 125 -10.51 -2.47 2.51
N GLN A 126 -9.71 -1.59 1.91
CA GLN A 126 -10.01 -0.99 0.61
C GLN A 126 -10.10 -2.08 -0.47
N GLY A 127 -9.12 -2.97 -0.57
CA GLY A 127 -9.13 -4.06 -1.54
C GLY A 127 -10.29 -5.03 -1.34
N MET A 128 -10.59 -5.38 -0.09
CA MET A 128 -11.70 -6.26 0.29
C MET A 128 -13.07 -5.67 -0.10
N ILE A 129 -13.30 -4.38 0.17
CA ILE A 129 -14.57 -3.73 -0.12
C ILE A 129 -14.72 -3.47 -1.63
N ILE A 130 -13.70 -2.89 -2.28
CA ILE A 130 -13.81 -2.39 -3.66
C ILE A 130 -13.56 -3.46 -4.72
N ASN A 131 -12.53 -4.29 -4.52
CA ASN A 131 -12.13 -5.29 -5.52
C ASN A 131 -12.65 -6.70 -5.18
N GLY A 132 -13.17 -6.90 -3.97
CA GLY A 132 -13.88 -8.11 -3.53
C GLY A 132 -15.40 -7.91 -3.52
N PHE A 133 -15.95 -7.31 -2.46
CA PHE A 133 -17.40 -7.27 -2.22
C PHE A 133 -18.20 -6.67 -3.37
N ILE A 134 -17.80 -5.53 -3.94
CA ILE A 134 -18.47 -4.94 -5.12
C ILE A 134 -18.62 -5.96 -6.25
N ASN A 135 -17.56 -6.70 -6.56
CA ASN A 135 -17.51 -7.64 -7.67
C ASN A 135 -18.33 -8.91 -7.38
N THR A 136 -18.36 -9.38 -6.12
CA THR A 136 -19.22 -10.52 -5.75
C THR A 136 -20.70 -10.18 -5.83
N VAL A 137 -21.11 -8.95 -5.46
CA VAL A 137 -22.54 -8.62 -5.31
C VAL A 137 -23.23 -8.19 -6.61
N VAL A 138 -22.51 -8.07 -7.73
CA VAL A 138 -23.04 -7.58 -9.02
C VAL A 138 -24.35 -8.27 -9.40
N THR A 139 -24.37 -9.62 -9.46
CA THR A 139 -25.56 -10.36 -9.90
C THR A 139 -26.72 -10.28 -8.91
N SER A 140 -26.44 -10.21 -7.61
CA SER A 140 -27.47 -9.96 -6.58
C SER A 140 -28.09 -8.57 -6.70
N ILE A 141 -27.30 -7.53 -7.01
CA ILE A 141 -27.80 -6.18 -7.23
C ILE A 141 -28.63 -6.09 -8.52
N GLU A 142 -28.18 -6.71 -9.62
CA GLU A 142 -28.94 -6.79 -10.87
C GLU A 142 -30.32 -7.43 -10.67
N ARG A 143 -30.36 -8.62 -10.04
CA ARG A 143 -31.61 -9.34 -9.73
C ARG A 143 -32.53 -8.54 -8.80
N ARG A 144 -31.98 -7.81 -7.84
CA ARG A 144 -32.75 -7.10 -6.79
C ARG A 144 -33.34 -5.77 -7.25
N PHE A 145 -32.59 -5.02 -8.07
CA PHE A 145 -32.93 -3.66 -8.49
C PHE A 145 -33.35 -3.55 -9.97
N ASP A 146 -33.45 -4.69 -10.68
CA ASP A 146 -33.73 -4.79 -12.11
C ASP A 146 -32.76 -3.92 -12.94
N LEU A 147 -31.46 -4.14 -12.72
CA LEU A 147 -30.39 -3.43 -13.42
C LEU A 147 -29.80 -4.28 -14.53
N ARG A 148 -29.55 -3.65 -15.67
CA ARG A 148 -28.84 -4.26 -16.80
C ARG A 148 -27.33 -4.26 -16.56
N SER A 149 -26.60 -5.24 -17.11
CA SER A 149 -25.13 -5.36 -16.98
C SER A 149 -24.32 -4.08 -17.23
N TYR A 150 -24.76 -3.21 -18.13
CA TYR A 150 -24.07 -1.95 -18.40
C TYR A 150 -24.27 -0.92 -17.27
N GLN A 151 -25.38 -0.96 -16.55
CA GLN A 151 -25.69 -0.06 -15.44
C GLN A 151 -24.88 -0.44 -14.20
N THR A 152 -24.71 -1.74 -13.93
CA THR A 152 -23.80 -2.24 -12.90
C THR A 152 -22.33 -2.04 -13.27
N GLY A 153 -21.97 -2.16 -14.56
CA GLY A 153 -20.67 -1.71 -15.06
C GLY A 153 -20.40 -0.22 -14.76
N LEU A 154 -21.38 0.67 -15.02
CA LEU A 154 -21.28 2.10 -14.67
C LEU A 154 -21.18 2.36 -13.16
N ILE A 155 -21.80 1.53 -12.32
CA ILE A 155 -21.61 1.57 -10.86
C ILE A 155 -20.15 1.27 -10.51
N ALA A 156 -19.58 0.18 -11.03
CA ALA A 156 -18.18 -0.17 -10.78
C ALA A 156 -17.22 0.95 -11.26
N SER A 157 -17.35 1.40 -12.51
CA SER A 157 -16.50 2.47 -13.07
C SER A 157 -16.66 3.84 -12.39
N SER A 158 -17.69 4.05 -11.56
CA SER A 158 -17.83 5.30 -10.79
C SER A 158 -16.71 5.48 -9.77
N TYR A 159 -16.12 4.38 -9.29
CA TYR A 159 -14.91 4.38 -8.46
C TYR A 159 -13.71 4.95 -9.23
N ASP A 160 -13.43 4.42 -10.43
CA ASP A 160 -12.28 4.83 -11.25
C ASP A 160 -12.42 6.28 -11.72
N ILE A 161 -13.62 6.72 -12.08
CA ILE A 161 -13.91 8.11 -12.44
C ILE A 161 -13.58 9.05 -11.27
N ALA A 162 -14.04 8.71 -10.06
CA ALA A 162 -13.76 9.50 -8.86
C ALA A 162 -12.27 9.52 -8.52
N ALA A 163 -11.61 8.36 -8.57
CA ALA A 163 -10.18 8.24 -8.34
C ALA A 163 -9.38 9.07 -9.35
N CYS A 164 -9.65 8.97 -10.65
CA CYS A 164 -9.00 9.77 -11.70
C CYS A 164 -9.15 11.28 -11.48
N VAL A 165 -10.36 11.75 -11.15
CA VAL A 165 -10.62 13.19 -10.90
C VAL A 165 -9.90 13.68 -9.64
N CYS A 166 -9.89 12.89 -8.56
CA CYS A 166 -9.28 13.29 -7.30
C CYS A 166 -7.75 13.08 -7.24
N LEU A 167 -7.19 12.17 -8.04
CA LEU A 167 -5.77 11.77 -7.95
C LEU A 167 -4.81 12.95 -8.09
N ALA A 168 -5.00 13.82 -9.08
CA ALA A 168 -4.16 14.98 -9.31
C ALA A 168 -4.24 15.99 -8.14
N PHE A 169 -5.45 16.23 -7.63
CA PHE A 169 -5.70 17.15 -6.52
C PHE A 169 -5.08 16.63 -5.21
N VAL A 170 -5.34 15.37 -4.87
CA VAL A 170 -4.82 14.73 -3.64
C VAL A 170 -3.30 14.59 -3.68
N SER A 171 -2.72 14.22 -4.83
CA SER A 171 -1.26 14.13 -4.96
C SER A 171 -0.58 15.49 -4.73
N TYR A 172 -1.17 16.58 -5.24
CA TYR A 172 -0.61 17.92 -5.09
C TYR A 172 -0.79 18.50 -3.67
N PHE A 173 -2.03 18.64 -3.21
CA PHE A 173 -2.34 19.28 -1.92
C PHE A 173 -2.11 18.37 -0.72
N GLY A 174 -2.32 17.05 -0.89
CA GLY A 174 -2.02 16.06 0.14
C GLY A 174 -0.53 15.80 0.28
N GLY A 175 0.23 15.79 -0.82
CA GLY A 175 1.68 15.59 -0.81
C GLY A 175 2.43 16.69 -0.08
N THR A 176 1.98 17.95 -0.22
CA THR A 176 2.53 19.12 0.50
C THR A 176 1.93 19.33 1.89
N GLY A 177 0.75 18.74 2.18
CA GLY A 177 0.01 18.92 3.42
C GLY A 177 0.44 18.01 4.59
N HIS A 178 -0.53 17.73 5.48
CA HIS A 178 -0.37 16.81 6.61
C HIS A 178 -0.84 15.41 6.21
N LYS A 179 0.03 14.63 5.56
CA LYS A 179 -0.31 13.35 4.89
C LYS A 179 -1.21 12.41 5.71
N PRO A 180 -0.97 12.13 7.02
CA PRO A 180 -1.87 11.26 7.80
C PRO A 180 -3.30 11.77 7.94
N ARG A 181 -3.52 13.10 7.95
CA ARG A 181 -4.88 13.66 8.02
C ARG A 181 -5.62 13.50 6.70
N TRP A 182 -4.93 13.58 5.57
CA TRP A 182 -5.50 13.26 4.25
C TRP A 182 -5.81 11.76 4.13
N LEU A 183 -4.90 10.89 4.59
CA LEU A 183 -5.08 9.44 4.63
C LEU A 183 -6.30 9.05 5.47
N GLY A 184 -6.35 9.48 6.73
CA GLY A 184 -7.46 9.16 7.63
C GLY A 184 -8.79 9.74 7.16
N SER A 185 -8.79 10.97 6.61
CA SER A 185 -9.99 11.55 5.99
C SER A 185 -10.46 10.73 4.78
N GLY A 186 -9.53 10.22 3.97
CA GLY A 186 -9.84 9.32 2.86
C GLY A 186 -10.51 8.03 3.33
N VAL A 187 -9.94 7.37 4.36
CA VAL A 187 -10.53 6.15 4.93
C VAL A 187 -11.92 6.42 5.55
N LEU A 188 -12.16 7.59 6.17
CA LEU A 188 -13.50 8.00 6.61
C LEU A 188 -14.49 8.16 5.44
N VAL A 189 -14.07 8.79 4.33
CA VAL A 189 -14.91 8.97 3.13
C VAL A 189 -15.20 7.62 2.46
N MET A 190 -14.24 6.70 2.44
CA MET A 190 -14.44 5.31 1.99
C MET A 190 -15.43 4.54 2.88
N ALA A 191 -15.36 4.73 4.20
CA ALA A 191 -16.32 4.14 5.12
C ALA A 191 -17.74 4.69 4.89
N LEU A 192 -17.88 6.01 4.70
CA LEU A 192 -19.15 6.63 4.32
C LEU A 192 -19.68 6.09 2.98
N GLY A 193 -18.81 5.91 1.99
CA GLY A 193 -19.16 5.26 0.71
C GLY A 193 -19.77 3.87 0.91
N SER A 194 -19.24 3.09 1.86
CA SER A 194 -19.76 1.75 2.18
C SER A 194 -21.15 1.80 2.83
N LEU A 195 -21.40 2.78 3.71
CA LEU A 195 -22.72 3.01 4.30
C LEU A 195 -23.74 3.47 3.25
N VAL A 196 -23.35 4.37 2.35
CA VAL A 196 -24.18 4.83 1.21
C VAL A 196 -24.47 3.68 0.25
N PHE A 197 -23.50 2.80 -0.01
CA PHE A 197 -23.68 1.63 -0.87
C PHE A 197 -24.64 0.60 -0.24
N ALA A 198 -24.63 0.42 1.08
CA ALA A 198 -25.57 -0.46 1.79
C ALA A 198 -26.98 0.13 1.97
N LEU A 199 -27.12 1.47 1.94
CA LEU A 199 -28.38 2.19 2.18
C LEU A 199 -29.60 1.70 1.37
N PRO A 200 -29.49 1.28 0.09
CA PRO A 200 -30.63 0.78 -0.68
C PRO A 200 -31.30 -0.48 -0.09
N HIS A 201 -30.59 -1.29 0.70
CA HIS A 201 -31.23 -2.41 1.40
C HIS A 201 -32.26 -1.92 2.44
N PHE A 202 -31.87 -0.95 3.26
CA PHE A 202 -32.69 -0.43 4.37
C PHE A 202 -33.80 0.54 3.93
N THR A 203 -33.72 1.06 2.70
CA THR A 203 -34.65 2.08 2.16
C THR A 203 -35.60 1.53 1.11
N THR A 204 -35.45 0.27 0.67
CA THR A 204 -36.39 -0.39 -0.24
C THR A 204 -37.38 -1.30 0.51
N PRO A 205 -38.60 -1.52 -0.04
CA PRO A 205 -39.53 -2.51 0.53
C PRO A 205 -38.92 -3.92 0.52
N PRO A 206 -39.15 -4.77 1.52
CA PRO A 206 -38.53 -6.10 1.64
C PRO A 206 -38.60 -6.93 0.35
N TYR A 207 -37.54 -7.69 0.05
CA TYR A 207 -37.54 -8.56 -1.12
C TYR A 207 -38.59 -9.67 -0.97
N GLN A 208 -39.54 -9.71 -1.90
CA GLN A 208 -40.62 -10.69 -1.93
C GLN A 208 -40.60 -11.42 -3.26
N VAL A 209 -40.19 -12.69 -3.21
CA VAL A 209 -40.25 -13.57 -4.38
C VAL A 209 -41.69 -14.05 -4.53
N SER A 210 -42.40 -13.45 -5.48
CA SER A 210 -43.70 -13.94 -5.93
C SER A 210 -43.48 -15.21 -6.76
N MET A 211 -43.30 -16.37 -6.10
CA MET A 211 -43.33 -17.66 -6.79
C MET A 211 -44.68 -17.81 -7.48
N PRO A 212 -44.77 -17.84 -8.82
CA PRO A 212 -46.03 -18.06 -9.49
C PRO A 212 -46.45 -19.50 -9.23
N GLU A 213 -47.64 -19.72 -8.69
CA GLU A 213 -48.15 -21.04 -8.27
C GLU A 213 -48.29 -22.05 -9.44
N ARG A 214 -48.01 -21.62 -10.68
CA ARG A 214 -47.82 -22.39 -11.92
C ARG A 214 -47.09 -21.51 -12.94
N THR A 215 -45.80 -21.73 -13.17
CA THR A 215 -45.09 -21.21 -14.36
C THR A 215 -44.34 -22.33 -15.07
N GLY A 216 -44.70 -22.53 -16.34
CA GLY A 216 -44.22 -23.63 -17.19
C GLY A 216 -45.26 -24.08 -18.22
N VAL A 217 -46.56 -23.83 -17.97
CA VAL A 217 -47.65 -24.12 -18.90
C VAL A 217 -48.63 -22.96 -18.92
N CYS A 218 -48.92 -22.41 -20.11
CA CYS A 218 -50.06 -21.52 -20.30
C CYS A 218 -51.35 -22.32 -20.04
N THR A 219 -52.04 -22.02 -18.94
CA THR A 219 -53.43 -22.50 -18.78
C THR A 219 -54.28 -21.75 -19.79
N GLY A 220 -54.61 -22.43 -20.90
CA GLY A 220 -55.47 -21.86 -21.94
C GLY A 220 -56.77 -21.32 -21.35
N ASN A 221 -57.26 -20.22 -21.92
CA ASN A 221 -58.47 -19.49 -21.51
C ASN A 221 -58.33 -18.55 -20.28
N ARG A 222 -57.11 -18.09 -19.94
CA ARG A 222 -56.91 -16.90 -19.08
C ARG A 222 -56.04 -15.84 -19.77
N THR A 223 -56.69 -14.83 -20.32
CA THR A 223 -56.07 -13.53 -20.62
C THR A 223 -55.97 -12.71 -19.35
N SER A 224 -55.02 -13.04 -18.48
CA SER A 224 -54.56 -12.07 -17.48
C SER A 224 -54.00 -10.87 -18.23
N PRO A 225 -54.49 -9.63 -18.03
CA PRO A 225 -53.79 -8.48 -18.55
C PRO A 225 -52.39 -8.51 -17.95
N CYS A 226 -51.36 -8.47 -18.80
CA CYS A 226 -50.02 -8.14 -18.35
C CYS A 226 -50.04 -6.69 -17.89
N HIS A 227 -50.49 -6.48 -16.65
CA HIS A 227 -49.88 -5.45 -15.85
C HIS A 227 -48.39 -5.78 -15.83
N GLU A 228 -47.62 -5.03 -16.62
CA GLU A 228 -46.42 -4.46 -16.05
C GLU A 228 -46.86 -3.89 -14.70
N ARG A 229 -46.59 -4.66 -13.63
CA ARG A 229 -46.44 -4.03 -12.32
C ARG A 229 -45.39 -2.98 -12.58
N GLU A 230 -45.75 -1.71 -12.42
CA GLU A 230 -44.78 -0.66 -12.19
C GLU A 230 -44.01 -1.07 -10.94
N GLY A 231 -42.96 -1.86 -11.14
CA GLY A 231 -42.03 -2.29 -10.11
C GLY A 231 -41.33 -1.03 -9.65
N GLY A 232 -41.94 -0.38 -8.64
CA GLY A 232 -41.70 1.02 -8.32
C GLY A 232 -40.21 1.34 -8.33
N GLY A 233 -39.81 2.39 -9.05
CA GLY A 233 -38.51 2.51 -9.74
C GLY A 233 -37.22 2.25 -8.95
N LEU A 234 -37.00 0.99 -8.54
CA LEU A 234 -35.80 0.54 -7.84
C LEU A 234 -34.55 0.71 -8.70
N SER A 235 -34.68 0.64 -10.03
CA SER A 235 -33.61 0.93 -10.99
C SER A 235 -32.98 2.33 -10.81
N SER A 236 -33.69 3.28 -10.19
CA SER A 236 -33.14 4.62 -9.85
C SER A 236 -32.12 4.59 -8.71
N TYR A 237 -32.12 3.56 -7.85
CA TYR A 237 -31.11 3.40 -6.79
C TYR A 237 -29.70 3.15 -7.35
N ARG A 238 -29.55 2.89 -8.66
CA ARG A 238 -28.23 2.90 -9.33
C ARG A 238 -27.44 4.18 -9.06
N PHE A 239 -28.11 5.33 -8.94
CA PHE A 239 -27.42 6.60 -8.62
C PHE A 239 -26.91 6.64 -7.16
N VAL A 240 -27.57 5.93 -6.23
CA VAL A 240 -27.08 5.77 -4.84
C VAL A 240 -25.87 4.85 -4.81
N PHE A 241 -25.90 3.75 -5.55
CA PHE A 241 -24.73 2.86 -5.71
C PHE A 241 -23.55 3.56 -6.39
N MET A 242 -23.79 4.33 -7.46
CA MET A 242 -22.77 5.16 -8.12
C MET A 242 -22.20 6.21 -7.16
N LEU A 243 -23.02 6.85 -6.31
CA LEU A 243 -22.55 7.78 -5.29
C LEU A 243 -21.69 7.08 -4.21
N GLY A 244 -22.09 5.90 -3.76
CA GLY A 244 -21.29 5.08 -2.84
C GLY A 244 -19.91 4.77 -3.42
N GLN A 245 -19.86 4.31 -4.67
CA GLN A 245 -18.62 4.03 -5.39
C GLN A 245 -17.79 5.28 -5.70
N PHE A 246 -18.43 6.41 -5.99
CA PHE A 246 -17.74 7.69 -6.14
C PHE A 246 -17.03 8.08 -4.83
N LEU A 247 -17.73 7.99 -3.69
CA LEU A 247 -17.14 8.23 -2.37
C LEU A 247 -16.01 7.23 -2.06
N HIS A 248 -16.16 5.96 -2.42
CA HIS A 248 -15.08 4.97 -2.32
C HIS A 248 -13.82 5.39 -3.11
N GLY A 249 -13.97 5.86 -4.35
CA GLY A 249 -12.85 6.33 -5.18
C GLY A 249 -12.16 7.57 -4.61
N VAL A 250 -12.94 8.56 -4.16
CA VAL A 250 -12.42 9.74 -3.44
C VAL A 250 -11.62 9.30 -2.19
N GLY A 251 -12.17 8.36 -1.42
CA GLY A 251 -11.58 7.89 -0.17
C GLY A 251 -10.32 7.05 -0.33
N ALA A 252 -10.25 6.23 -1.37
CA ALA A 252 -9.09 5.37 -1.66
C ALA A 252 -7.91 6.13 -2.28
N THR A 253 -8.17 7.22 -3.01
CA THR A 253 -7.16 8.05 -3.70
C THR A 253 -5.91 8.41 -2.87
N PRO A 254 -6.00 8.93 -1.63
CA PRO A 254 -4.82 9.26 -0.82
C PRO A 254 -4.02 8.04 -0.38
N LEU A 255 -4.60 6.83 -0.37
CA LEU A 255 -4.00 5.66 0.28
C LEU A 255 -2.70 5.21 -0.41
N TYR A 256 -2.74 5.01 -1.73
CA TYR A 256 -1.59 4.56 -2.51
C TYR A 256 -0.62 5.67 -2.90
N THR A 257 -1.04 6.94 -2.82
CA THR A 257 -0.20 8.11 -3.13
C THR A 257 0.50 8.67 -1.88
N LEU A 258 -0.30 9.05 -0.88
CA LEU A 258 0.20 9.67 0.34
C LEU A 258 0.68 8.61 1.35
N GLY A 259 0.13 7.40 1.33
CA GLY A 259 0.55 6.31 2.22
C GLY A 259 1.96 5.84 1.88
N VAL A 260 2.22 5.58 0.59
CA VAL A 260 3.54 5.20 0.09
C VAL A 260 4.57 6.30 0.36
N THR A 261 4.28 7.55 0.02
CA THR A 261 5.22 8.67 0.28
C THR A 261 5.41 8.97 1.77
N TYR A 262 4.41 8.71 2.63
CA TYR A 262 4.56 8.85 4.07
C TYR A 262 5.39 7.70 4.69
N LEU A 263 5.21 6.46 4.24
CA LEU A 263 6.06 5.33 4.64
C LEU A 263 7.51 5.57 4.23
N ASP A 264 7.71 6.00 2.97
CA ASP A 264 9.03 6.28 2.43
C ASP A 264 9.79 7.37 3.21
N GLU A 265 9.15 8.52 3.47
CA GLU A 265 9.76 9.63 4.21
C GLU A 265 10.04 9.32 5.69
N ASN A 266 9.30 8.40 6.30
CA ASN A 266 9.39 8.10 7.73
C ASN A 266 10.19 6.83 8.08
N VAL A 267 10.78 6.17 7.09
CA VAL A 267 11.62 4.99 7.25
C VAL A 267 13.01 5.24 6.63
N LYS A 268 14.05 4.61 7.19
CA LYS A 268 15.40 4.64 6.60
C LYS A 268 15.35 4.10 5.16
N SER A 269 16.02 4.77 4.22
CA SER A 269 16.05 4.42 2.78
C SER A 269 16.26 2.92 2.51
N SER A 270 17.19 2.27 3.23
CA SER A 270 17.49 0.84 3.10
C SER A 270 16.34 -0.13 3.47
N TYR A 271 15.31 0.34 4.19
CA TYR A 271 14.14 -0.45 4.60
C TYR A 271 12.82 0.03 3.98
N ALA A 272 12.79 1.24 3.39
CA ALA A 272 11.58 1.79 2.77
C ALA A 272 10.96 0.85 1.70
N PRO A 273 11.73 0.22 0.78
CA PRO A 273 11.17 -0.75 -0.18
C PRO A 273 10.46 -1.94 0.47
N VAL A 274 10.95 -2.43 1.61
CA VAL A 274 10.35 -3.55 2.35
C VAL A 274 9.00 -3.15 2.95
N TYR A 275 8.92 -1.95 3.54
CA TYR A 275 7.67 -1.42 4.10
C TYR A 275 6.62 -1.19 3.01
N ILE A 276 7.04 -0.64 1.86
CA ILE A 276 6.17 -0.42 0.69
C ILE A 276 5.70 -1.77 0.11
N GLY A 277 6.59 -2.77 0.03
CA GLY A 277 6.23 -4.13 -0.39
C GLY A 277 5.15 -4.75 0.49
N ILE A 278 5.33 -4.75 1.81
CA ILE A 278 4.33 -5.27 2.77
C ILE A 278 2.98 -4.55 2.64
N PHE A 279 3.01 -3.22 2.41
CA PHE A 279 1.80 -2.42 2.19
C PHE A 279 1.03 -2.84 0.92
N TYR A 280 1.72 -3.08 -0.19
CA TYR A 280 1.10 -3.58 -1.42
C TYR A 280 0.67 -5.04 -1.34
N THR A 281 1.40 -5.91 -0.63
CA THR A 281 0.95 -7.28 -0.37
C THR A 281 -0.38 -7.29 0.40
N ALA A 282 -0.53 -6.45 1.43
CA ALA A 282 -1.80 -6.32 2.15
C ALA A 282 -2.96 -5.86 1.25
N ALA A 283 -2.68 -4.99 0.27
CA ALA A 283 -3.65 -4.55 -0.73
C ALA A 283 -4.08 -5.68 -1.69
N ILE A 284 -3.18 -6.60 -2.04
CA ILE A 284 -3.45 -7.76 -2.92
C ILE A 284 -4.22 -8.87 -2.19
N VAL A 285 -3.99 -9.07 -0.89
CA VAL A 285 -4.72 -10.08 -0.09
C VAL A 285 -6.16 -9.65 0.23
N GLY A 286 -6.44 -8.33 0.29
CA GLY A 286 -7.79 -7.78 0.51
C GLY A 286 -8.87 -8.32 -0.44
N PRO A 287 -8.71 -8.19 -1.78
CA PRO A 287 -9.66 -8.71 -2.77
C PRO A 287 -10.01 -10.19 -2.57
N ALA A 288 -9.02 -11.06 -2.36
CA ALA A 288 -9.24 -12.49 -2.16
C ALA A 288 -10.11 -12.77 -0.91
N ALA A 289 -9.80 -12.11 0.22
CA ALA A 289 -10.63 -12.17 1.42
C ALA A 289 -12.05 -11.64 1.17
N GLY A 290 -12.19 -10.60 0.34
CA GLY A 290 -13.48 -10.03 -0.06
C GLY A 290 -14.30 -10.97 -0.96
N TYR A 291 -13.67 -11.74 -1.85
CA TYR A 291 -14.34 -12.78 -2.64
C TYR A 291 -14.86 -13.91 -1.76
N LEU A 292 -14.04 -14.41 -0.84
CA LEU A 292 -14.42 -15.52 0.07
C LEU A 292 -15.51 -15.10 1.06
N LEU A 293 -15.34 -13.96 1.75
CA LEU A 293 -16.35 -13.44 2.68
C LEU A 293 -17.62 -12.97 1.93
N GLY A 294 -17.46 -12.40 0.74
CA GLY A 294 -18.57 -12.01 -0.13
C GLY A 294 -19.41 -13.23 -0.55
N GLY A 295 -18.76 -14.30 -1.02
CA GLY A 295 -19.42 -15.57 -1.31
C GLY A 295 -20.18 -16.12 -0.11
N TYR A 296 -19.55 -16.15 1.07
CA TYR A 296 -20.21 -16.56 2.32
C TYR A 296 -21.44 -15.71 2.65
N PHE A 297 -21.37 -14.37 2.58
CA PHE A 297 -22.53 -13.51 2.81
C PHE A 297 -23.63 -13.67 1.75
N LEU A 298 -23.27 -14.03 0.51
CA LEU A 298 -24.24 -14.30 -0.56
C LEU A 298 -24.99 -15.63 -0.37
N ASN A 299 -24.49 -16.55 0.46
CA ASN A 299 -25.18 -17.76 0.87
C ASN A 299 -26.27 -17.50 1.93
N ILE A 300 -26.26 -16.33 2.57
CA ILE A 300 -27.31 -15.89 3.51
C ILE A 300 -28.40 -15.15 2.72
N TYR A 301 -29.68 -15.46 2.96
CA TYR A 301 -30.79 -14.79 2.27
C TYR A 301 -30.84 -13.29 2.64
N THR A 302 -31.13 -12.42 1.66
CA THR A 302 -31.08 -10.96 1.84
C THR A 302 -31.99 -10.44 2.97
N GLU A 303 -33.13 -11.10 3.19
CA GLU A 303 -34.04 -10.84 4.31
C GLU A 303 -33.75 -11.81 5.47
N VAL A 304 -32.66 -11.59 6.21
CA VAL A 304 -32.12 -12.51 7.25
C VAL A 304 -33.15 -12.97 8.29
N HIS A 305 -34.19 -12.16 8.55
CA HIS A 305 -35.25 -12.44 9.53
C HIS A 305 -36.44 -13.23 8.97
N ARG A 306 -36.44 -13.59 7.67
CA ARG A 306 -37.53 -14.31 7.01
C ARG A 306 -37.11 -15.72 6.63
N THR A 307 -37.91 -16.71 7.01
CA THR A 307 -37.83 -18.07 6.46
C THR A 307 -38.18 -18.06 4.99
N THR A 308 -37.35 -18.71 4.16
CA THR A 308 -37.56 -18.86 2.72
C THR A 308 -37.38 -20.33 2.34
N GLU A 309 -38.13 -20.79 1.33
CA GLU A 309 -37.96 -22.13 0.73
C GLU A 309 -36.95 -22.12 -0.43
N LEU A 310 -36.43 -20.94 -0.79
CA LEU A 310 -35.42 -20.79 -1.85
C LEU A 310 -34.05 -21.29 -1.38
N THR A 311 -33.33 -21.98 -2.26
CA THR A 311 -31.90 -22.29 -2.09
C THR A 311 -31.03 -21.26 -2.83
N PRO A 312 -29.73 -21.13 -2.50
CA PRO A 312 -28.78 -20.28 -3.24
C PRO A 312 -28.64 -20.58 -4.73
N GLU A 313 -29.01 -21.80 -5.16
CA GLU A 313 -29.00 -22.26 -6.56
C GLU A 313 -30.18 -21.66 -7.37
N ASN A 314 -31.22 -21.16 -6.69
CA ASN A 314 -32.41 -20.65 -7.36
C ASN A 314 -32.09 -19.31 -8.09
N PRO A 315 -32.54 -19.12 -9.35
CA PRO A 315 -32.29 -17.87 -10.08
C PRO A 315 -32.96 -16.63 -9.44
N LEU A 316 -33.96 -16.82 -8.58
CA LEU A 316 -34.61 -15.77 -7.79
C LEU A 316 -33.94 -15.55 -6.42
N TRP A 317 -32.82 -16.23 -6.14
CA TRP A 317 -32.02 -15.98 -4.95
C TRP A 317 -31.30 -14.64 -5.04
N VAL A 318 -31.39 -13.87 -3.95
CA VAL A 318 -30.61 -12.65 -3.69
C VAL A 318 -29.98 -12.83 -2.32
N GLY A 319 -28.65 -12.80 -2.27
CA GLY A 319 -27.90 -12.95 -1.03
C GLY A 319 -27.84 -11.67 -0.19
N ALA A 320 -27.26 -11.75 1.01
CA ALA A 320 -27.13 -10.65 1.96
C ALA A 320 -25.96 -9.71 1.62
N TRP A 321 -25.96 -9.19 0.39
CA TRP A 321 -24.93 -8.36 -0.23
C TRP A 321 -24.50 -7.14 0.61
N TRP A 322 -25.37 -6.61 1.47
CA TRP A 322 -25.14 -5.41 2.27
C TRP A 322 -24.25 -5.63 3.50
N ILE A 323 -24.14 -6.86 4.01
CA ILE A 323 -23.46 -7.17 5.29
C ILE A 323 -21.97 -6.81 5.22
N GLY A 324 -21.29 -7.19 4.14
CA GLY A 324 -19.86 -6.91 3.95
C GLY A 324 -19.54 -5.42 3.95
N PHE A 325 -20.40 -4.59 3.35
CA PHE A 325 -20.22 -3.13 3.32
C PHE A 325 -20.38 -2.48 4.70
N LEU A 326 -21.33 -2.96 5.53
CA LEU A 326 -21.46 -2.45 6.90
C LEU A 326 -20.28 -2.87 7.78
N ALA A 327 -19.87 -4.14 7.72
CA ALA A 327 -18.75 -4.65 8.51
C ALA A 327 -17.41 -3.98 8.09
N GLY A 328 -17.14 -3.92 6.78
CA GLY A 328 -15.97 -3.26 6.23
C GLY A 328 -15.96 -1.75 6.47
N GLY A 329 -17.11 -1.09 6.33
CA GLY A 329 -17.27 0.33 6.65
C GLY A 329 -17.02 0.65 8.13
N ALA A 330 -17.57 -0.16 9.05
CA ALA A 330 -17.32 -0.01 10.48
C ALA A 330 -15.83 -0.24 10.83
N ALA A 331 -15.20 -1.27 10.26
CA ALA A 331 -13.76 -1.49 10.43
C ALA A 331 -12.92 -0.31 9.89
N ALA A 332 -13.29 0.25 8.73
CA ALA A 332 -12.64 1.41 8.16
C ALA A 332 -12.79 2.66 9.04
N LEU A 333 -13.96 2.91 9.65
CA LEU A 333 -14.13 3.98 10.64
C LEU A 333 -13.17 3.82 11.83
N VAL A 334 -13.08 2.61 12.40
CA VAL A 334 -12.20 2.31 13.53
C VAL A 334 -10.72 2.55 13.19
N ILE A 335 -10.29 2.16 11.98
CA ILE A 335 -8.91 2.30 11.52
C ILE A 335 -8.56 3.72 11.07
N ALA A 336 -9.54 4.51 10.59
CA ALA A 336 -9.32 5.90 10.24
C ALA A 336 -8.92 6.77 11.46
N LEU A 337 -9.48 6.49 12.64
CA LEU A 337 -9.21 7.24 13.88
C LEU A 337 -7.71 7.28 14.26
N PRO A 338 -6.98 6.16 14.42
CA PRO A 338 -5.55 6.19 14.71
C PRO A 338 -4.73 6.80 13.56
N ILE A 339 -5.13 6.60 12.29
CA ILE A 339 -4.44 7.22 11.14
C ILE A 339 -4.50 8.76 11.22
N LEU A 340 -5.67 9.33 11.56
CA LEU A 340 -5.83 10.78 11.75
C LEU A 340 -4.96 11.36 12.88
N GLY A 341 -4.55 10.55 13.84
CA GLY A 341 -3.74 10.96 14.99
C GLY A 341 -2.26 11.21 14.67
N TYR A 342 -1.71 10.61 13.61
CA TYR A 342 -0.26 10.64 13.39
C TYR A 342 0.29 12.05 13.06
N PRO A 343 1.49 12.38 13.57
CA PRO A 343 2.18 13.63 13.27
C PRO A 343 2.61 13.69 11.80
N ARG A 344 2.91 14.91 11.31
CA ARG A 344 3.32 15.14 9.91
C ARG A 344 4.61 14.39 9.56
N GLN A 345 5.47 14.19 10.55
CA GLN A 345 6.71 13.43 10.50
C GLN A 345 6.82 12.67 11.83
N LEU A 346 7.21 11.39 11.77
CA LEU A 346 7.45 10.59 12.97
C LEU A 346 8.72 11.06 13.71
N PRO A 347 8.81 10.85 15.03
CA PRO A 347 10.02 11.18 15.79
C PRO A 347 11.29 10.58 15.16
N GLY A 348 12.23 11.45 14.77
CA GLY A 348 13.51 11.07 14.18
C GLY A 348 13.55 10.96 12.65
N SER A 349 12.42 11.02 11.93
CA SER A 349 12.43 10.88 10.45
C SER A 349 13.13 12.02 9.71
N GLN A 350 13.22 13.20 10.33
CA GLN A 350 14.01 14.34 9.83
C GLN A 350 15.47 13.97 9.51
N LYS A 351 16.07 13.02 10.24
CA LYS A 351 17.43 12.52 9.96
C LYS A 351 17.49 11.77 8.62
N TYR A 352 16.44 11.01 8.27
CA TYR A 352 16.35 10.29 7.00
C TYR A 352 16.11 11.25 5.83
N VAL A 353 15.27 12.27 6.02
CA VAL A 353 15.05 13.33 5.02
C VAL A 353 16.34 14.10 4.73
N ALA A 354 17.07 14.52 5.77
CA ALA A 354 18.36 15.21 5.61
C ALA A 354 19.41 14.33 4.90
N MET A 355 19.50 13.05 5.26
CA MET A 355 20.39 12.08 4.62
C MET A 355 20.11 11.96 3.12
N ARG A 356 18.85 11.77 2.70
CA ARG A 356 18.45 11.68 1.29
C ARG A 356 18.76 12.95 0.50
N VAL A 357 18.56 14.12 1.10
CA VAL A 357 18.93 15.40 0.46
C VAL A 357 20.45 15.46 0.25
N SER A 358 21.26 15.02 1.21
CA SER A 358 22.72 14.96 1.05
C SER A 358 23.17 13.96 -0.03
N GLU A 359 22.57 12.77 -0.10
CA GLU A 359 22.82 11.77 -1.14
C GLU A 359 22.47 12.31 -2.54
N ALA A 360 21.32 12.99 -2.68
CA ALA A 360 20.89 13.58 -3.94
C ALA A 360 21.79 14.75 -4.39
N HIS A 361 22.40 15.49 -3.47
CA HIS A 361 23.41 16.52 -3.81
C HIS A 361 24.76 15.89 -4.21
N GLN A 362 25.24 14.88 -3.48
CA GLN A 362 26.48 14.15 -3.79
C GLN A 362 26.46 13.56 -5.21
N LEU A 363 25.35 12.94 -5.62
CA LEU A 363 25.17 12.41 -6.98
C LEU A 363 25.17 13.51 -8.07
N LYS A 364 24.79 14.74 -7.71
CA LYS A 364 24.68 15.88 -8.62
C LYS A 364 26.02 16.58 -8.86
N ASP A 365 26.88 16.62 -7.84
CA ASP A 365 28.22 17.20 -7.96
C ASP A 365 29.17 16.34 -8.82
N GLY A 366 28.87 15.05 -8.99
CA GLY A 366 29.59 14.14 -9.90
C GLY A 366 29.14 14.20 -11.37
N SER A 367 28.02 14.83 -11.72
CA SER A 367 27.48 14.88 -13.08
C SER A 367 26.92 16.26 -13.46
N GLN A 368 27.81 17.14 -13.91
CA GLN A 368 27.42 18.44 -14.45
C GLN A 368 26.65 18.31 -15.79
N ALA A 369 25.80 19.32 -16.07
CA ALA A 369 25.13 19.58 -17.35
C ALA A 369 23.84 18.80 -17.75
N SER A 370 22.84 18.66 -16.86
CA SER A 370 21.41 18.70 -17.30
C SER A 370 20.37 19.02 -16.20
N ALA A 371 20.75 19.74 -15.14
CA ALA A 371 19.78 20.19 -14.13
C ALA A 371 19.00 21.42 -14.63
N SER A 372 17.92 21.17 -15.37
CA SER A 372 16.93 22.19 -15.74
C SER A 372 16.36 22.88 -14.49
N ASP A 373 16.60 24.19 -14.39
CA ASP A 373 16.02 25.16 -13.44
C ASP A 373 15.96 24.70 -11.96
N PRO A 374 16.81 25.23 -11.06
CA PRO A 374 16.76 24.94 -9.61
C PRO A 374 15.42 25.25 -8.92
N GLN A 375 14.51 25.95 -9.59
CA GLN A 375 13.17 26.27 -9.10
C GLN A 375 12.07 25.32 -9.61
N PHE A 376 12.37 24.46 -10.60
CA PHE A 376 11.41 23.53 -11.20
C PHE A 376 10.79 22.58 -10.18
N GLY A 377 9.45 22.57 -10.12
CA GLY A 377 8.68 21.72 -9.21
C GLY A 377 8.39 22.35 -7.84
N LYS A 378 8.80 23.61 -7.60
CA LYS A 378 8.45 24.36 -6.37
C LYS A 378 7.11 25.09 -6.48
N SER A 379 6.49 25.18 -7.66
CA SER A 379 5.24 25.92 -7.90
C SER A 379 4.15 25.06 -8.56
N VAL A 380 2.88 25.32 -8.22
CA VAL A 380 1.70 24.71 -8.91
C VAL A 380 1.82 24.89 -10.44
N LYS A 381 2.37 26.04 -10.86
CA LYS A 381 2.49 26.44 -12.27
C LYS A 381 3.45 25.56 -13.08
N ASP A 382 4.31 24.79 -12.41
CA ASP A 382 5.23 23.85 -13.05
C ASP A 382 4.57 22.50 -13.34
N MET A 383 3.47 22.16 -12.66
CA MET A 383 2.80 20.86 -12.80
C MET A 383 2.37 20.54 -14.24
N PRO A 384 1.74 21.46 -15.02
CA PRO A 384 1.42 21.19 -16.43
C PRO A 384 2.68 20.98 -17.30
N ARG A 385 3.78 21.68 -16.97
CA ARG A 385 5.07 21.54 -17.67
C ARG A 385 5.71 20.19 -17.37
N SER A 386 5.64 19.72 -16.12
CA SER A 386 6.10 18.38 -15.71
C SER A 386 5.29 17.27 -16.39
N VAL A 387 3.96 17.39 -16.42
CA VAL A 387 3.09 16.43 -17.13
C VAL A 387 3.41 16.40 -18.62
N LEU A 388 3.58 17.56 -19.26
CA LEU A 388 3.94 17.63 -20.69
C LEU A 388 5.34 17.06 -20.98
N LEU A 389 6.30 17.18 -20.05
CA LEU A 389 7.62 16.55 -20.18
C LEU A 389 7.55 15.03 -20.09
N LEU A 390 6.73 14.49 -19.16
CA LEU A 390 6.48 13.05 -19.05
C LEU A 390 5.76 12.49 -20.29
N LEU A 391 4.73 13.16 -20.78
CA LEU A 391 4.00 12.76 -22.00
C LEU A 391 4.86 12.82 -23.28
N LYS A 392 5.94 13.61 -23.28
CA LYS A 392 6.92 13.68 -24.37
C LYS A 392 8.01 12.61 -24.31
N ASN A 393 8.05 11.77 -23.27
CA ASN A 393 9.01 10.68 -23.13
C ASN A 393 8.38 9.38 -23.68
N PRO A 394 8.79 8.89 -24.88
CA PRO A 394 8.11 7.76 -25.50
C PRO A 394 8.22 6.45 -24.71
N PRO A 395 9.38 6.05 -24.14
CA PRO A 395 9.46 4.91 -23.22
C PRO A 395 8.47 4.98 -22.05
N PHE A 396 8.32 6.16 -21.42
CA PHE A 396 7.33 6.34 -20.35
C PHE A 396 5.89 6.16 -20.86
N LEU A 397 5.57 6.75 -22.02
CA LEU A 397 4.25 6.61 -22.65
C LEU A 397 3.90 5.14 -22.98
N PHE A 398 4.85 4.39 -23.56
CA PHE A 398 4.66 2.97 -23.86
C PHE A 398 4.51 2.12 -22.60
N LEU A 399 5.26 2.41 -21.54
CA LEU A 399 5.13 1.72 -20.25
C LEU A 399 3.76 1.98 -19.61
N CYS A 400 3.26 3.23 -19.65
CA CYS A 400 1.92 3.56 -19.19
C CYS A 400 0.83 2.88 -20.04
N LEU A 401 1.00 2.78 -21.36
CA LEU A 401 0.05 2.11 -22.26
C LEU A 401 -0.01 0.59 -22.02
N ALA A 402 1.15 -0.04 -21.80
CA ALA A 402 1.23 -1.44 -21.43
C ALA A 402 0.50 -1.71 -20.10
N GLY A 403 0.84 -0.96 -19.04
CA GLY A 403 0.19 -1.10 -17.73
C GLY A 403 -1.31 -0.79 -17.75
N ALA A 404 -1.76 0.18 -18.56
CA ALA A 404 -3.19 0.45 -18.74
C ALA A 404 -3.92 -0.70 -19.45
N THR A 405 -3.26 -1.36 -20.41
CA THR A 405 -3.83 -2.52 -21.13
C THR A 405 -3.96 -3.73 -20.19
N GLU A 406 -2.92 -4.01 -19.41
CA GLU A 406 -2.91 -5.05 -18.37
C GLU A 406 -3.97 -4.80 -17.29
N ALA A 407 -4.02 -3.58 -16.74
CA ALA A 407 -5.02 -3.19 -15.75
C ALA A 407 -6.46 -3.28 -16.29
N THR A 408 -6.69 -2.95 -17.57
CA THR A 408 -8.01 -3.09 -18.21
C THR A 408 -8.44 -4.56 -18.26
N LEU A 409 -7.53 -5.47 -18.61
CA LEU A 409 -7.80 -6.91 -18.64
C LEU A 409 -8.12 -7.44 -17.22
N ILE A 410 -7.31 -7.07 -16.23
CA ILE A 410 -7.51 -7.49 -14.82
C ILE A 410 -8.84 -6.93 -14.27
N ALA A 411 -9.14 -5.65 -14.50
CA ALA A 411 -10.37 -5.03 -14.02
C ALA A 411 -11.63 -5.66 -14.64
N GLY A 412 -11.61 -5.91 -15.96
CA GLY A 412 -12.70 -6.58 -16.67
C GLY A 412 -12.93 -8.01 -16.17
N MET A 413 -11.85 -8.79 -16.02
CA MET A 413 -11.89 -10.16 -15.51
C MET A 413 -12.33 -10.23 -14.05
N SER A 414 -11.92 -9.31 -13.20
CA SER A 414 -12.35 -9.26 -11.78
C SER A 414 -13.84 -8.88 -11.67
N THR A 415 -14.27 -7.82 -12.35
CA THR A 415 -15.66 -7.31 -12.26
C THR A 415 -16.70 -8.30 -12.77
N PHE A 416 -16.41 -9.02 -13.87
CA PHE A 416 -17.36 -9.91 -14.53
C PHE A 416 -17.02 -11.40 -14.43
N GLY A 417 -15.87 -11.76 -13.84
CA GLY A 417 -15.44 -13.15 -13.66
C GLY A 417 -16.42 -14.02 -12.88
N PRO A 418 -16.86 -13.63 -11.67
CA PRO A 418 -17.88 -14.38 -10.92
C PRO A 418 -19.18 -14.54 -11.71
N LYS A 419 -19.65 -13.46 -12.36
CA LYS A 419 -20.85 -13.46 -13.20
C LYS A 419 -20.72 -14.41 -14.40
N PHE A 420 -19.54 -14.48 -15.01
CA PHE A 420 -19.26 -15.41 -16.09
C PHE A 420 -19.29 -16.86 -15.60
N LEU A 421 -18.69 -17.15 -14.43
CA LEU A 421 -18.74 -18.48 -13.82
C LEU A 421 -20.19 -18.91 -13.48
N GLU A 422 -20.95 -18.02 -12.85
CA GLU A 422 -22.38 -18.19 -12.54
C GLU A 422 -23.18 -18.53 -13.81
N SER A 423 -22.96 -17.78 -14.90
CA SER A 423 -23.69 -17.95 -16.16
C SER A 423 -23.26 -19.16 -17.02
N GLN A 424 -22.01 -19.59 -16.97
CA GLN A 424 -21.50 -20.67 -17.83
C GLN A 424 -21.53 -22.04 -17.16
N PHE A 425 -21.33 -22.10 -15.84
CA PHE A 425 -21.29 -23.35 -15.09
C PHE A 425 -22.54 -23.58 -14.23
N SER A 426 -23.53 -22.67 -14.30
CA SER A 426 -24.78 -22.73 -13.52
C SER A 426 -24.56 -22.82 -12.01
N LEU A 427 -23.46 -22.25 -11.53
CA LEU A 427 -23.11 -22.16 -10.11
C LEU A 427 -24.01 -21.13 -9.42
N SER A 428 -24.20 -21.27 -8.10
CA SER A 428 -24.76 -20.17 -7.30
C SER A 428 -23.81 -18.97 -7.27
N ALA A 429 -24.34 -17.77 -7.02
CA ALA A 429 -23.52 -16.57 -6.84
C ALA A 429 -22.50 -16.70 -5.68
N SER A 430 -22.82 -17.50 -4.67
CA SER A 430 -21.91 -17.86 -3.57
C SER A 430 -20.71 -18.68 -4.10
N GLU A 431 -20.97 -19.78 -4.80
CA GLU A 431 -19.92 -20.68 -5.29
C GLU A 431 -19.05 -19.99 -6.34
N ALA A 432 -19.65 -19.27 -7.27
CA ALA A 432 -18.93 -18.52 -8.31
C ALA A 432 -17.97 -17.48 -7.71
N ALA A 433 -18.37 -16.78 -6.65
CA ALA A 433 -17.52 -15.85 -5.91
C ALA A 433 -16.37 -16.57 -5.17
N THR A 434 -16.67 -17.67 -4.46
CA THR A 434 -15.66 -18.45 -3.72
C THR A 434 -14.62 -19.06 -4.67
N TRP A 435 -15.05 -19.73 -5.75
CA TRP A 435 -14.16 -20.36 -6.73
C TRP A 435 -13.25 -19.34 -7.44
N PHE A 436 -13.78 -18.14 -7.73
CA PHE A 436 -12.97 -17.06 -8.28
C PHE A 436 -11.95 -16.55 -7.26
N GLY A 437 -12.35 -16.37 -5.99
CA GLY A 437 -11.47 -15.94 -4.91
C GLY A 437 -10.34 -16.91 -4.59
N GLU A 438 -10.61 -18.21 -4.58
CA GLU A 438 -9.60 -19.26 -4.36
C GLU A 438 -8.55 -19.24 -5.48
N ARG A 439 -8.97 -19.31 -6.75
CA ARG A 439 -8.03 -19.29 -7.89
C ARG A 439 -7.29 -17.96 -8.06
N ALA A 440 -7.90 -16.85 -7.68
CA ALA A 440 -7.24 -15.54 -7.65
C ALA A 440 -6.18 -15.42 -6.53
N SER A 441 -6.03 -16.43 -5.66
CA SER A 441 -4.97 -16.49 -4.65
C SER A 441 -3.83 -17.46 -5.00
N GLU A 442 -3.96 -18.23 -6.09
CA GLU A 442 -2.94 -19.18 -6.58
C GLU A 442 -2.00 -18.58 -7.66
N HIS A 443 -2.21 -17.30 -8.02
CA HIS A 443 -1.48 -16.55 -9.04
C HIS A 443 -1.05 -15.17 -8.51
#